data_AF-A0A8J6TUK5-F1
#
_entry.id   AF-A0A8J6TUK5-F1
#
_cell.length_a   1.000
_cell.length_b   1.000
_cell.length_c   1.000
_cell.angle_alpha   90.00
_cell.angle_beta   90.00
_cell.angle_gamma   90.00
#
_symmetry.space_group_name_H-M   'P 1'
#
loop_
_entity.id
_entity.type
_entity.pdbx_description
1 polymer ?
#
loop_
_entity_poly.entity_id
_entity_poly.type
_entity_poly.pdbx_seq_one_letter_code
_entity_poly.pdbx_strand_id
1 'polypeptide(L)' 'DVNLLAVSGAANQAKGDGTPADWLPPNRAYHCFYAGKYLTAAVRYGLPVTTADHDTLAEVAQLCN' A
#
# COMPACT_ATOMS: atom_id res chain seq x y z
N ASP A 1 12.04 -18.91 2.81
CA ASP A 1 11.82 -17.47 2.62
C ASP A 1 10.47 -17.05 3.16
N VAL A 2 10.46 -16.40 4.33
CA VAL A 2 9.22 -16.04 5.04
C VAL A 2 8.97 -14.54 4.87
N ASN A 3 8.39 -14.16 3.74
CA ASN A 3 7.99 -12.79 3.45
C ASN A 3 6.54 -12.52 3.92
N LEU A 4 6.21 -13.00 5.12
CA LEU A 4 4.96 -12.71 5.80
C LEU A 4 5.32 -11.78 6.96
N LEU A 5 5.32 -10.48 6.70
CA LEU A 5 5.13 -9.53 7.79
C LEU A 5 3.76 -9.88 8.38
N ALA A 6 3.74 -10.51 9.56
CA ALA A 6 2.51 -10.83 10.26
C ALA A 6 1.87 -9.51 10.71
N VAL A 7 1.16 -8.86 9.79
CA VAL A 7 0.20 -7.83 10.14
C VAL A 7 -0.91 -8.51 10.95
N SER A 8 -1.48 -7.81 11.94
CA SER A 8 -2.60 -8.38 12.70
C SER A 8 -3.69 -8.84 11.73
N GLY A 9 -4.36 -9.96 12.02
CA GLY A 9 -5.45 -10.46 11.18
C GLY A 9 -6.51 -9.38 10.90
N ALA A 10 -6.76 -8.50 11.87
CA ALA A 10 -7.63 -7.33 11.73
C ALA A 10 -7.14 -6.32 10.68
N ALA A 11 -5.83 -6.06 10.58
CA ALA A 11 -5.29 -5.16 9.56
C ALA A 11 -5.38 -5.76 8.15
N ASN A 12 -5.17 -7.07 8.00
CA ASN A 12 -5.32 -7.75 6.70
C ASN A 12 -6.80 -7.83 6.26
N GLN A 13 -7.71 -8.08 7.22
CA GLN A 13 -9.16 -8.04 6.97
C GLN A 13 -9.65 -6.63 6.64
N ALA A 14 -9.14 -5.60 7.35
CA ALA A 14 -9.49 -4.21 7.08
C ALA A 14 -9.00 -3.74 5.70
N LYS A 15 -7.86 -4.26 5.23
CA LYS A 15 -7.37 -3.99 3.88
C LYS A 15 -8.30 -4.59 2.81
N GLY A 16 -8.60 -5.89 2.88
CA GLY A 16 -9.36 -6.59 1.84
C GLY A 16 -8.84 -6.30 0.41
N ASP A 17 -9.77 -5.97 -0.48
CA ASP A 17 -9.51 -5.54 -1.86
C ASP A 17 -9.25 -4.02 -1.99
N GLY A 18 -9.19 -3.31 -0.86
CA GLY A 18 -8.96 -1.87 -0.82
C GLY A 18 -7.62 -1.48 -1.43
N THR A 19 -7.66 -0.43 -2.23
CA THR A 19 -6.51 0.21 -2.87
C THR A 19 -5.94 1.31 -1.96
N PRO A 20 -4.79 1.92 -2.29
CA PRO A 20 -4.18 2.95 -1.45
C PRO A 20 -5.11 4.13 -1.11
N ALA A 21 -6.02 4.51 -2.01
CA ALA A 21 -7.01 5.56 -1.74
C ALA A 21 -8.06 5.14 -0.69
N ASP A 22 -8.42 3.86 -0.66
CA ASP A 22 -9.43 3.34 0.27
C ASP A 22 -8.81 2.95 1.62
N TRP A 23 -7.55 2.53 1.62
CA TRP A 23 -6.89 2.01 2.80
C TRP A 23 -5.37 2.21 2.77
N LEU A 24 -4.86 2.76 3.86
CA LEU A 24 -3.45 2.76 4.22
C LEU A 24 -3.26 2.04 5.57
N PRO A 25 -2.07 1.43 5.80
CA PRO A 25 -1.76 0.86 7.11
C PRO A 25 -1.94 1.90 8.22
N PRO A 26 -2.52 1.56 9.39
CA PRO A 26 -2.72 2.53 10.47
C PRO A 26 -1.39 3.09 11.02
N ASN A 27 -0.30 2.34 10.88
CA ASN A 27 1.02 2.83 11.22
C ASN A 27 1.61 3.64 10.05
N ARG A 28 1.66 4.97 10.21
CA ARG A 28 2.19 5.91 9.22
C ARG A 28 3.65 5.64 8.83
N ALA A 29 4.47 5.11 9.73
CA ALA A 29 5.86 4.76 9.44
C ALA A 29 5.99 3.65 8.37
N TYR A 30 4.93 2.87 8.14
CA TYR A 30 4.89 1.83 7.11
C TYR A 30 4.37 2.30 5.76
N HIS A 31 3.87 3.53 5.63
CA HIS A 31 3.24 4.00 4.40
C HIS A 31 4.18 3.95 3.20
N CYS A 32 5.44 4.38 3.36
CA CYS A 32 6.44 4.33 2.30
C CYS A 32 6.75 2.93 1.81
N PHE A 33 6.92 2.00 2.75
CA PHE A 33 7.14 0.60 2.41
C PHE A 33 5.92 -0.01 1.70
N TYR A 34 4.72 0.31 2.18
CA TYR A 34 3.46 -0.13 1.58
C TYR A 34 3.29 0.40 0.15
N ALA A 35 3.51 1.70 -0.07
CA ALA A 35 3.43 2.34 -1.38
C ALA A 35 4.38 1.67 -2.39
N GLY A 36 5.64 1.43 -1.98
CA GLY A 36 6.62 0.73 -2.82
C GLY A 36 6.19 -0.70 -3.17
N LYS A 37 5.63 -1.44 -2.21
CA LYS A 37 5.10 -2.80 -2.44
C LYS A 37 3.91 -2.80 -3.40
N TYR A 38 2.98 -1.87 -3.21
CA TYR A 38 1.80 -1.74 -4.07
C TYR A 38 2.20 -1.43 -5.52
N LEU A 39 3.04 -0.41 -5.73
CA LEU A 39 3.53 -0.03 -7.06
C LEU A 39 4.31 -1.15 -7.73
N THR A 40 5.16 -1.87 -6.98
CA THR A 40 5.89 -3.03 -7.50
C THR A 40 4.94 -4.12 -8.00
N ALA A 41 3.86 -4.40 -7.26
CA ALA A 41 2.85 -5.37 -7.67
C ALA A 41 2.08 -4.87 -8.90
N ALA A 42 1.66 -3.60 -8.91
CA ALA A 42 0.92 -3.02 -10.03
C ALA A 42 1.73 -3.09 -11.34
N VAL A 43 3.02 -2.74 -11.30
CA VAL A 43 3.92 -2.86 -12.45
C VAL A 43 4.10 -4.31 -12.86
N ARG A 44 4.37 -5.21 -11.92
CA ARG A 44 4.64 -6.63 -12.20
C ARG A 44 3.46 -7.32 -12.88
N TYR A 45 2.24 -6.97 -12.50
CA TYR A 45 1.02 -7.61 -12.98
C TYR A 45 0.24 -6.77 -14.00
N GLY A 46 0.74 -5.58 -14.37
CA GLY A 46 0.05 -4.67 -15.29
C GLY A 46 -1.30 -4.17 -14.75
N LEU A 47 -1.43 -4.02 -13.43
CA LEU A 47 -2.67 -3.56 -12.82
C LEU A 47 -2.81 -2.04 -13.04
N PRO A 48 -4.01 -1.56 -13.41
CA PRO A 48 -4.27 -0.14 -13.49
C PRO A 48 -4.19 0.49 -12.10
N VAL A 49 -3.63 1.70 -12.03
CA VAL A 49 -3.65 2.56 -10.85
C VAL A 49 -4.62 3.68 -11.15
N THR A 50 -5.62 3.87 -10.29
CA THR A 50 -6.60 4.96 -10.47
C THR A 50 -5.95 6.31 -10.15
N THR A 51 -6.56 7.41 -10.60
CA THR A 51 -6.08 8.76 -10.24
C THR A 51 -6.07 8.97 -8.73
N ALA A 52 -7.09 8.48 -8.00
CA ALA A 52 -7.16 8.60 -6.55
C ALA A 52 -6.04 7.82 -5.83
N ASP A 53 -5.73 6.61 -6.31
CA ASP A 53 -4.62 5.82 -5.78
C ASP A 53 -3.28 6.49 -6.06
N HIS A 54 -3.11 7.01 -7.27
CA HIS A 54 -1.91 7.74 -7.66
C HIS A 54 -1.68 8.95 -6.75
N ASP A 55 -2.71 9.76 -6.51
CA ASP A 55 -2.60 10.96 -5.68
C ASP A 55 -2.27 10.60 -4.23
N THR A 56 -2.92 9.56 -3.69
CA THR A 56 -2.62 9.05 -2.35
C THR A 56 -1.17 8.52 -2.23
N LEU A 57 -0.71 7.78 -3.24
CA LEU A 57 0.67 7.29 -3.30
C LEU A 57 1.68 8.44 -3.43
N ALA A 58 1.33 9.50 -4.16
CA ALA A 58 2.16 10.69 -4.31
C ALA A 58 2.27 11.47 -2.98
N GLU A 59 1.19 11.61 -2.23
CA GLU A 59 1.20 12.19 -0.89
C GLU A 59 2.05 11.36 0.08
N VAL A 60 1.90 10.03 0.04
CA VAL A 60 2.73 9.12 0.85
C VAL A 60 4.21 9.27 0.48
N ALA A 61 4.53 9.38 -0.80
CA ALA A 61 5.92 9.50 -1.28
C ALA A 61 6.62 10.75 -0.72
N GLN A 62 5.88 11.85 -0.48
CA GLN A 62 6.45 13.06 0.15
C GLN A 62 6.90 12.84 1.59
N LEU A 63 6.46 11.76 2.23
CA LEU A 63 6.78 11.40 3.61
C LEU A 63 7.92 10.38 3.70
N CYS A 64 8.47 9.97 2.55
CA CYS A 64 9.53 8.97 2.47
C CYS A 64 10.90 9.64 2.53
N ASN A 65 11.57 9.44 3.66
CA ASN A 65 12.94 9.90 3.92
C ASN A 65 13.93 8.74 3.79
#